data_AF-A0A1B7TH10-F1
#
_entry.id   AF-A0A1B7TH10-F1
#
_cell.length_a   1.000
_cell.length_b   1.000
_cell.length_c   1.000
_cell.angle_alpha   90.00
_cell.angle_beta   90.00
_cell.angle_gamma   90.00
#
_symmetry.space_group_name_H-M   'P 1'
#
loop_
_entity.id
_entity.type
_entity.pdbx_description
1 polymer ?
#
loop_
_entity_poly.entity_id
_entity_poly.type
_entity_poly.pdbx_seq_one_letter_code
_entity_poly.pdbx_strand_id
1 'polypeptide(L)'
;MSDTSIDTSSSSTDVANFTWTKFIKNIASFKGDLSSLTAPPFILSPVSLTEFSQYWSEHPDLLLAANNAGAQFEPKFDNVEYSDELNQFLFVVKWFISTLKSQYSSRNESMGSEKKPLNPFLGEVFVGKWEHKEPQGTTVCLSEQVSHHPPITAYSIFNDTNKISLQGYNQAKPTFSSAMLSVKQFGHALLKIGDFNEYLLTLPSLHIEGLIAASPYVELDGKSFIQGSFGHFAVIDFFGKGWMSGKKNSFKCKIYNSKSDYDCDEKPLFVISGQWSGISTIYTGDDEKKKKNPQEFYDASRIPAEQLQVKPIEEQTEFESRRAWKDVAAAIKEGDFNKIHQTKTVLEEAQRTLRKNEDESGNSWETRWFDLIPVDEDNRSSFMKLATLAQLSLEDVPSGTIAGSKDEAKWLKDDAFAQHWRFNRQKWDDEKDITL
;
A
#
# COMPACT_ATOMS: atom_id res chain seq x y z
N MET A 1 14.63 54.94 22.09
CA MET A 1 14.83 53.90 21.07
C MET A 1 14.22 52.63 21.63
N SER A 2 12.99 52.34 21.25
CA SER A 2 12.29 51.10 21.61
C SER A 2 12.15 50.31 20.32
N ASP A 3 12.93 49.22 20.21
CA ASP A 3 12.79 48.24 19.14
C ASP A 3 11.42 47.57 19.24
N THR A 4 10.52 47.94 18.34
CA THR A 4 9.36 47.11 18.00
C THR A 4 9.83 46.01 17.06
N SER A 5 10.08 44.82 17.61
CA SER A 5 10.15 43.59 16.84
C SER A 5 8.80 43.35 16.15
N ILE A 6 8.76 43.48 14.83
CA ILE A 6 7.61 43.06 14.03
C ILE A 6 7.56 41.53 14.10
N ASP A 7 6.48 41.02 14.68
CA ASP A 7 6.24 39.60 14.87
C ASP A 7 5.86 38.93 13.54
N THR A 8 6.88 38.55 12.76
CA THR A 8 6.75 37.88 11.45
C THR A 8 6.12 36.48 11.52
N SER A 9 5.89 35.94 12.71
CA SER A 9 5.26 34.63 12.91
C SER A 9 3.76 34.65 12.58
N SER A 10 3.07 35.74 12.92
CA SER A 10 1.62 35.92 12.74
C SER A 10 1.20 35.95 11.27
N SER A 11 1.94 36.69 10.43
CA SER A 11 1.62 36.87 9.00
C SER A 11 1.78 35.59 8.18
N SER A 12 2.75 34.74 8.50
CA SER A 12 2.97 33.47 7.80
C SER A 12 1.85 32.45 8.05
N THR A 13 1.31 32.43 9.27
CA THR A 13 0.24 31.51 9.69
C THR A 13 -1.09 31.90 9.05
N ASP A 14 -1.39 33.19 8.97
CA ASP A 14 -2.61 33.70 8.34
C ASP A 14 -2.64 33.42 6.82
N VAL A 15 -1.49 33.55 6.15
CA VAL A 15 -1.36 33.22 4.72
C VAL A 15 -1.52 31.71 4.48
N ALA A 16 -0.96 30.86 5.35
CA ALA A 16 -1.14 29.42 5.27
C ALA A 16 -2.62 29.02 5.44
N ASN A 17 -3.31 29.57 6.44
CA ASN A 17 -4.73 29.32 6.71
C ASN A 17 -5.64 29.77 5.56
N PHE A 18 -5.36 30.93 4.96
CA PHE A 18 -6.12 31.43 3.81
C PHE A 18 -5.91 30.55 2.57
N THR A 19 -4.67 30.16 2.30
CA THR A 19 -4.31 29.28 1.18
C THR A 19 -4.95 27.90 1.34
N TRP A 20 -4.97 27.38 2.56
CA TRP A 20 -5.61 26.12 2.90
C TRP A 20 -7.13 26.15 2.70
N THR A 21 -7.79 27.22 3.15
CA THR A 21 -9.25 27.38 2.97
C THR A 21 -9.62 27.40 1.48
N LYS A 22 -8.82 28.04 0.63
CA LYS A 22 -9.01 28.01 -0.83
C LYS A 22 -8.83 26.61 -1.41
N PHE A 23 -7.78 25.90 -0.98
CA PHE A 23 -7.51 24.54 -1.42
C PHE A 23 -8.66 23.58 -1.10
N ILE A 24 -9.19 23.61 0.12
CA ILE A 24 -10.35 22.77 0.52
C ILE A 24 -11.59 23.11 -0.31
N LYS A 25 -11.88 24.38 -0.57
CA LYS A 25 -12.98 24.79 -1.45
C LYS A 25 -12.81 24.28 -2.89
N ASN A 26 -11.58 24.31 -3.40
CA ASN A 26 -11.27 23.79 -4.73
C ASN A 26 -11.49 22.28 -4.79
N ILE A 27 -10.97 21.52 -3.82
CA ILE A 27 -11.19 20.07 -3.74
C ILE A 27 -12.68 19.74 -3.68
N ALA A 28 -13.45 20.47 -2.85
CA ALA A 28 -14.88 20.22 -2.67
C ALA A 28 -15.73 20.38 -3.93
N SER A 29 -15.27 21.18 -4.89
CA SER A 29 -15.96 21.44 -6.16
C SER A 29 -15.33 20.69 -7.34
N PHE A 30 -14.22 19.98 -7.12
CA PHE A 30 -13.45 19.35 -8.17
C PHE A 30 -14.10 18.03 -8.63
N LYS A 31 -14.23 17.87 -9.96
CA LYS A 31 -14.89 16.71 -10.59
C LYS A 31 -13.94 15.83 -11.43
N GLY A 32 -12.62 16.07 -11.35
CA GLY A 32 -11.60 15.35 -12.13
C GLY A 32 -10.71 14.44 -11.28
N ASP A 33 -9.53 14.10 -11.81
CA ASP A 33 -8.50 13.34 -11.07
C ASP A 33 -7.78 14.22 -10.04
N LEU A 34 -7.96 13.91 -8.75
CA LEU A 34 -7.41 14.69 -7.63
C LEU A 34 -5.86 14.71 -7.62
N SER A 35 -5.22 13.77 -8.31
CA SER A 35 -3.77 13.78 -8.53
C SER A 35 -3.31 15.04 -9.28
N SER A 36 -4.16 15.60 -10.15
CA SER A 36 -3.88 16.79 -10.96
C SER A 36 -4.10 18.12 -10.22
N LEU A 37 -4.77 18.12 -9.06
CA LEU A 37 -5.12 19.35 -8.34
C LEU A 37 -3.89 19.97 -7.67
N THR A 38 -3.57 21.23 -7.99
CA THR A 38 -2.43 21.95 -7.39
C THR A 38 -2.66 22.15 -5.89
N ALA A 39 -1.77 21.58 -5.08
CA ALA A 39 -1.82 21.71 -3.63
C ALA A 39 -0.78 22.73 -3.12
N PRO A 40 -1.02 23.39 -1.98
CA PRO A 40 -0.04 24.29 -1.38
C PRO A 40 1.28 23.58 -1.01
N PRO A 41 2.45 24.24 -1.07
CA PRO A 41 3.75 23.58 -0.83
C PRO A 41 3.83 22.84 0.51
N PHE A 42 3.27 23.42 1.57
CA PHE A 42 3.35 22.85 2.91
C PHE A 42 2.65 21.48 3.03
N ILE A 43 1.74 21.13 2.11
CA ILE A 43 1.05 19.84 2.07
C ILE A 43 1.64 18.88 1.02
N LEU A 44 2.71 19.26 0.32
CA LEU A 44 3.40 18.39 -0.64
C LEU A 44 4.45 17.52 0.06
N SER A 45 4.52 16.26 -0.35
CA SER A 45 5.59 15.33 0.00
C SER A 45 6.62 15.30 -1.14
N PRO A 46 7.93 15.26 -0.83
CA PRO A 46 8.97 15.08 -1.83
C PRO A 46 9.14 13.61 -2.29
N VAL A 47 8.22 12.72 -1.90
CA VAL A 47 8.28 11.26 -2.15
C VAL A 47 7.22 10.89 -3.20
N SER A 48 7.62 10.07 -4.18
CA SER A 48 6.74 9.56 -5.22
C SER A 48 5.94 8.33 -4.75
N LEU A 49 4.76 8.11 -5.35
CA LEU A 49 3.96 6.92 -5.05
C LEU A 49 4.67 5.60 -5.44
N THR A 50 5.60 5.61 -6.40
CA THR A 50 6.41 4.42 -6.73
C THR A 50 7.27 3.96 -5.55
N GLU A 51 7.67 4.86 -4.65
CA GLU A 51 8.41 4.51 -3.44
C GLU A 51 7.53 3.79 -2.40
N PHE A 52 6.20 3.88 -2.49
CA PHE A 52 5.30 3.30 -1.48
C PHE A 52 5.30 1.77 -1.50
N SER A 53 5.73 1.16 -2.60
CA SER A 53 5.90 -0.28 -2.72
C SER A 53 6.83 -0.86 -1.64
N GLN A 54 7.82 -0.09 -1.16
CA GLN A 54 8.75 -0.56 -0.11
C GLN A 54 8.06 -0.86 1.23
N TYR A 55 6.91 -0.22 1.51
CA TYR A 55 6.18 -0.37 2.78
C TYR A 55 5.66 -1.79 3.03
N TRP A 56 5.64 -2.65 2.01
CA TRP A 56 5.35 -4.07 2.16
C TRP A 56 6.45 -4.87 2.87
N SER A 57 7.68 -4.36 2.95
CA SER A 57 8.82 -5.10 3.50
C SER A 57 9.81 -4.23 4.30
N GLU A 58 9.34 -3.14 4.91
CA GLU A 58 10.13 -2.39 5.93
C GLU A 58 10.32 -3.17 7.23
N HIS A 59 9.65 -4.32 7.39
CA HIS A 59 9.95 -5.35 8.39
C HIS A 59 10.34 -6.64 7.67
N PRO A 60 11.55 -6.69 7.07
CA PRO A 60 11.97 -7.86 6.32
C PRO A 60 12.11 -9.09 7.22
N ASP A 61 12.42 -8.91 8.51
CA ASP A 61 12.40 -9.96 9.52
C ASP A 61 11.04 -10.67 9.60
N LEU A 62 9.93 -9.91 9.56
CA LEU A 62 8.58 -10.47 9.60
C LEU A 62 8.17 -11.09 8.27
N LEU A 63 8.56 -10.51 7.13
CA LEU A 63 8.33 -11.10 5.81
C LEU A 63 9.07 -12.45 5.70
N LEU A 64 10.35 -12.50 6.10
CA LEU A 64 11.14 -13.73 6.08
C LEU A 64 10.63 -14.77 7.08
N ALA A 65 10.18 -14.33 8.26
CA ALA A 65 9.54 -15.20 9.25
C ALA A 65 8.25 -15.84 8.73
N ALA A 66 7.63 -15.31 7.68
CA ALA A 66 6.47 -15.94 7.03
C ALA A 66 6.81 -17.28 6.36
N ASN A 67 8.07 -17.53 5.97
CA ASN A 67 8.48 -18.89 5.59
C ASN A 67 8.47 -19.86 6.79
N ASN A 68 8.55 -19.33 8.01
CA ASN A 68 8.61 -20.01 9.32
C ASN A 68 9.79 -20.99 9.50
N ALA A 69 10.30 -21.64 8.45
CA ALA A 69 11.40 -22.61 8.49
C ALA A 69 11.22 -23.68 9.58
N GLY A 70 9.98 -24.12 9.82
CA GLY A 70 9.62 -25.08 10.88
C GLY A 70 9.49 -24.47 12.28
N ALA A 71 9.73 -23.17 12.44
CA ALA A 71 9.46 -22.45 13.67
C ALA A 71 7.96 -22.42 13.96
N GLN A 72 7.61 -22.54 15.23
CA GLN A 72 6.24 -22.46 15.70
C GLN A 72 5.90 -21.01 16.06
N PHE A 73 4.69 -20.60 15.71
CA PHE A 73 4.15 -19.29 16.05
C PHE A 73 3.90 -19.24 17.55
N GLU A 74 4.34 -18.15 18.16
CA GLU A 74 4.03 -17.81 19.55
C GLU A 74 3.22 -16.52 19.58
N PRO A 75 2.19 -16.43 20.44
CA PRO A 75 1.83 -17.36 21.53
C PRO A 75 1.01 -18.58 21.08
N LYS A 76 1.16 -19.71 21.81
CA LYS A 76 0.30 -20.91 21.66
C LYS A 76 -0.90 -20.93 22.61
N PHE A 77 -1.92 -21.68 22.18
CA PHE A 77 -3.16 -21.90 22.92
C PHE A 77 -3.49 -23.40 22.94
N ASP A 78 -3.68 -23.97 24.13
CA ASP A 78 -3.79 -25.42 24.36
C ASP A 78 -5.02 -26.07 23.67
N ASN A 79 -6.06 -25.28 23.39
CA ASN A 79 -7.30 -25.74 22.75
C ASN A 79 -7.28 -25.62 21.22
N VAL A 80 -6.13 -25.32 20.61
CA VAL A 80 -5.98 -25.21 19.16
C VAL A 80 -4.95 -26.22 18.66
N GLU A 81 -5.31 -26.96 17.63
CA GLU A 81 -4.38 -27.80 16.88
C GLU A 81 -3.72 -26.95 15.79
N TYR A 82 -2.38 -26.90 15.80
CA TYR A 82 -1.61 -26.10 14.84
C TYR A 82 -1.07 -27.02 13.75
N SER A 83 -1.74 -27.02 12.59
CA SER A 83 -1.12 -27.56 11.37
C SER A 83 0.02 -26.64 10.91
N ASP A 84 0.92 -27.17 10.08
CA ASP A 84 2.02 -26.37 9.52
C ASP A 84 1.49 -25.18 8.69
N GLU A 85 0.37 -25.36 8.01
CA GLU A 85 -0.30 -24.34 7.21
C GLU A 85 -0.94 -23.26 8.09
N LEU A 86 -1.61 -23.63 9.19
CA LEU A 86 -2.16 -22.66 10.14
C LEU A 86 -1.04 -21.86 10.81
N ASN A 87 0.03 -22.56 11.19
CA ASN A 87 1.20 -21.97 11.79
C ASN A 87 1.82 -20.92 10.85
N GLN A 88 2.03 -21.26 9.57
CA GLN A 88 2.54 -20.31 8.56
C GLN A 88 1.56 -19.14 8.34
N PHE A 89 0.25 -19.41 8.29
CA PHE A 89 -0.77 -18.38 8.11
C PHE A 89 -0.74 -17.30 9.20
N LEU A 90 -0.46 -17.67 10.46
CA LEU A 90 -0.31 -16.71 11.56
C LEU A 90 0.88 -15.76 11.36
N PHE A 91 2.01 -16.25 10.84
CA PHE A 91 3.15 -15.40 10.47
C PHE A 91 2.79 -14.45 9.33
N VAL A 92 2.07 -14.93 8.30
CA VAL A 92 1.60 -14.08 7.19
C VAL A 92 0.67 -12.98 7.69
N VAL A 93 -0.28 -13.30 8.57
CA VAL A 93 -1.18 -12.29 9.17
C VAL A 93 -0.37 -11.28 9.98
N LYS A 94 0.62 -11.72 10.77
CA LYS A 94 1.48 -10.82 11.57
C LYS A 94 2.31 -9.89 10.69
N TRP A 95 2.92 -10.42 9.64
CA TRP A 95 3.62 -9.62 8.63
C TRP A 95 2.68 -8.60 7.99
N PHE A 96 1.50 -8.99 7.51
CA PHE A 96 0.56 -8.05 6.89
C PHE A 96 0.19 -6.90 7.83
N ILE A 97 -0.13 -7.19 9.09
CA ILE A 97 -0.44 -6.15 10.09
C ILE A 97 0.75 -5.19 10.30
N SER A 98 1.98 -5.69 10.26
CA SER A 98 3.19 -4.86 10.38
C SER A 98 3.33 -3.84 9.27
N THR A 99 2.87 -4.16 8.05
CA THR A 99 2.97 -3.25 6.90
C THR A 99 2.10 -2.00 7.06
N LEU A 100 1.02 -2.08 7.85
CA LEU A 100 0.00 -1.03 7.91
C LEU A 100 0.56 0.29 8.47
N LYS A 101 1.49 0.22 9.44
CA LYS A 101 2.14 1.42 9.98
C LYS A 101 2.98 2.11 8.91
N SER A 102 3.79 1.35 8.17
CA SER A 102 4.59 1.86 7.06
C SER A 102 3.71 2.47 5.95
N GLN A 103 2.66 1.75 5.55
CA GLN A 103 1.74 2.14 4.50
C GLN A 103 0.94 3.41 4.83
N TYR A 104 0.55 3.63 6.09
CA TYR A 104 -0.48 4.62 6.43
C TYR A 104 -0.09 5.58 7.57
N SER A 105 1.13 5.52 8.10
CA SER A 105 1.58 6.42 9.17
C SER A 105 2.99 6.98 9.01
N SER A 106 3.83 6.43 8.12
CA SER A 106 5.21 6.91 7.92
C SER A 106 5.31 8.41 7.61
N ARG A 107 4.36 8.98 6.87
CA ARG A 107 4.35 10.43 6.55
C ARG A 107 3.95 11.27 7.76
N ASN A 108 2.94 10.85 8.52
CA ASN A 108 2.58 11.52 9.76
C ASN A 108 3.76 11.55 10.75
N GLU A 109 4.55 10.48 10.82
CA GLU A 109 5.73 10.40 11.71
C GLU A 109 6.92 11.24 11.18
N SER A 110 7.22 11.17 9.89
CA SER A 110 8.40 11.84 9.29
C SER A 110 8.16 13.32 8.93
N MET A 111 6.93 13.72 8.62
CA MET A 111 6.59 15.05 8.12
C MET A 111 5.53 15.78 8.98
N GLY A 112 5.07 15.17 10.07
CA GLY A 112 4.10 15.74 11.01
C GLY A 112 2.63 15.60 10.61
N SER A 113 2.34 15.42 9.32
CA SER A 113 0.99 15.16 8.80
C SER A 113 1.06 14.36 7.49
N GLU A 114 -0.07 13.81 7.05
CA GLU A 114 -0.17 13.19 5.73
C GLU A 114 0.00 14.25 4.64
N LYS A 115 0.77 13.96 3.60
CA LYS A 115 1.06 14.94 2.55
C LYS A 115 0.78 14.34 1.18
N LYS A 116 0.39 15.18 0.24
CA LYS A 116 0.18 14.77 -1.16
C LYS A 116 1.51 14.29 -1.74
N PRO A 117 1.64 12.99 -2.11
CA PRO A 117 2.84 12.47 -2.75
C PRO A 117 2.98 13.00 -4.18
N LEU A 118 4.18 12.87 -4.73
CA LEU A 118 4.41 13.12 -6.15
C LEU A 118 3.64 12.08 -6.98
N ASN A 119 2.94 12.54 -8.02
CA ASN A 119 2.22 11.66 -8.93
C ASN A 119 3.23 11.10 -9.95
N PRO A 120 3.49 9.79 -9.96
CA PRO A 120 4.55 9.24 -10.80
C PRO A 120 4.24 9.41 -12.29
N PHE A 121 5.28 9.60 -13.09
CA PHE A 121 5.15 9.58 -14.54
C PHE A 121 5.16 8.13 -15.07
N LEU A 122 4.58 7.90 -16.25
CA LEU A 122 4.58 6.58 -16.87
C LEU A 122 6.01 6.07 -17.05
N GLY A 123 6.30 4.84 -16.60
CA GLY A 123 7.63 4.26 -16.70
C GLY A 123 8.61 4.63 -15.58
N GLU A 124 8.18 5.46 -14.62
CA GLU A 124 8.97 5.72 -13.43
C GLU A 124 9.23 4.43 -12.66
N VAL A 125 10.46 4.20 -12.22
CA VAL A 125 10.85 3.03 -11.42
C VAL A 125 11.42 3.42 -10.07
N PHE A 126 11.27 2.53 -9.09
CA PHE A 126 11.96 2.62 -7.82
C PHE A 126 12.45 1.23 -7.43
N VAL A 127 13.76 1.10 -7.27
CA VAL A 127 14.43 -0.17 -6.97
C VAL A 127 15.35 -0.04 -5.77
N GLY A 128 15.57 -1.16 -5.09
CA GLY A 128 16.55 -1.26 -4.03
C GLY A 128 16.53 -2.63 -3.37
N LYS A 129 17.27 -2.76 -2.27
CA LYS A 129 17.40 -4.02 -1.54
C LYS A 129 17.51 -3.85 -0.03
N TRP A 130 17.11 -4.89 0.70
CA TRP A 130 17.51 -5.12 2.08
C TRP A 130 18.53 -6.26 2.09
N GLU A 131 19.74 -5.96 2.55
CA GLU A 131 20.80 -6.95 2.74
C GLU A 131 20.71 -7.54 4.15
N HIS A 132 20.49 -8.84 4.23
CA HIS A 132 20.40 -9.56 5.50
C HIS A 132 21.71 -10.24 5.82
N LYS A 133 21.87 -10.62 7.09
CA LYS A 133 22.99 -11.48 7.47
C LYS A 133 22.78 -12.87 6.89
N GLU A 134 23.86 -13.49 6.41
CA GLU A 134 23.84 -14.90 6.04
C GLU A 134 23.26 -15.74 7.19
N PRO A 135 22.37 -16.72 6.90
CA PRO A 135 22.03 -17.26 5.58
C PRO A 135 20.78 -16.64 4.92
N GLN A 136 20.30 -15.47 5.37
CA GLN A 136 19.02 -14.91 4.91
C GLN A 136 19.07 -14.26 3.50
N GLY A 137 20.27 -14.02 2.96
CA GLY A 137 20.47 -13.46 1.62
C GLY A 137 19.93 -12.02 1.48
N THR A 138 19.39 -11.70 0.30
CA THR A 138 18.94 -10.35 -0.04
C THR A 138 17.47 -10.35 -0.40
N THR A 139 16.73 -9.37 0.11
CA THR A 139 15.36 -9.07 -0.34
C THR A 139 15.40 -7.90 -1.29
N VAL A 140 14.97 -8.09 -2.54
CA VAL A 140 14.92 -7.06 -3.58
C VAL A 140 13.53 -6.43 -3.63
N CYS A 141 13.44 -5.14 -3.87
CA CYS A 141 12.20 -4.42 -4.15
C CYS A 141 12.28 -3.79 -5.54
N LEU A 142 11.31 -4.12 -6.40
CA LEU A 142 11.11 -3.52 -7.72
C LEU A 142 9.73 -2.86 -7.75
N SER A 143 9.66 -1.63 -8.23
CA SER A 143 8.43 -0.86 -8.36
C SER A 143 8.44 -0.10 -9.68
N GLU A 144 7.33 -0.13 -10.40
CA GLU A 144 7.16 0.51 -11.70
C GLU A 144 5.80 1.20 -11.80
N GLN A 145 5.78 2.43 -12.31
CA GLN A 145 4.55 3.09 -12.73
C GLN A 145 4.11 2.57 -14.10
N VAL A 146 3.27 1.54 -14.09
CA VAL A 146 2.78 0.83 -15.29
C VAL A 146 1.65 1.57 -16.02
N SER A 147 1.01 2.55 -15.37
CA SER A 147 0.03 3.43 -16.01
C SER A 147 0.01 4.81 -15.35
N HIS A 148 -0.22 5.86 -16.14
CA HIS A 148 -0.38 7.24 -15.64
C HIS A 148 -1.85 7.72 -15.67
N HIS A 149 -2.67 7.20 -16.58
CA HIS A 149 -4.08 7.57 -16.70
C HIS A 149 -4.96 6.31 -16.87
N PRO A 150 -5.47 5.74 -15.76
CA PRO A 150 -5.28 6.19 -14.37
C PRO A 150 -3.90 5.85 -13.80
N PRO A 151 -3.45 6.47 -12.69
CA PRO A 151 -2.19 6.12 -12.04
C PRO A 151 -2.25 4.69 -11.46
N ILE A 152 -1.33 3.83 -11.89
CA ILE A 152 -1.16 2.47 -11.39
C ILE A 152 0.32 2.19 -11.14
N THR A 153 0.65 1.74 -9.94
CA THR A 153 1.99 1.30 -9.56
C THR A 153 1.97 -0.22 -9.37
N ALA A 154 2.82 -0.94 -10.10
CA ALA A 154 3.04 -2.38 -9.91
C ALA A 154 4.37 -2.61 -9.19
N TYR A 155 4.45 -3.70 -8.42
CA TYR A 155 5.64 -4.01 -7.63
C TYR A 155 5.88 -5.50 -7.47
N SER A 156 7.14 -5.84 -7.23
CA SER A 156 7.55 -7.16 -6.74
C SER A 156 8.61 -7.01 -5.66
N ILE A 157 8.47 -7.79 -4.59
CA ILE A 157 9.47 -7.92 -3.53
C ILE A 157 9.80 -9.39 -3.39
N PHE A 158 11.07 -9.77 -3.53
CA PHE A 158 11.44 -11.19 -3.48
C PHE A 158 12.76 -11.42 -2.77
N ASN A 159 12.85 -12.58 -2.13
CA ASN A 159 14.05 -13.12 -1.53
C ASN A 159 14.24 -14.55 -2.07
N ASP A 160 15.17 -14.70 -3.01
CA ASP A 160 15.40 -15.97 -3.69
C ASP A 160 15.92 -17.05 -2.73
N THR A 161 16.77 -16.66 -1.77
CA THR A 161 17.36 -17.57 -0.78
C THR A 161 16.31 -18.27 0.07
N ASN A 162 15.27 -17.55 0.50
CA ASN A 162 14.19 -18.07 1.33
C ASN A 162 12.93 -18.43 0.51
N LYS A 163 13.00 -18.39 -0.82
CA LYS A 163 11.88 -18.66 -1.72
C LYS A 163 10.62 -17.86 -1.36
N ILE A 164 10.79 -16.57 -1.08
CA ILE A 164 9.66 -15.66 -0.82
C ILE A 164 9.52 -14.73 -2.01
N SER A 165 8.31 -14.61 -2.54
CA SER A 165 8.00 -13.69 -3.63
C SER A 165 6.65 -13.04 -3.39
N LEU A 166 6.66 -11.74 -3.20
CA LEU A 166 5.50 -10.87 -3.19
C LEU A 166 5.41 -10.17 -4.55
N GLN A 167 4.21 -10.08 -5.10
CA GLN A 167 3.92 -9.21 -6.23
C GLN A 167 2.55 -8.58 -6.07
N GLY A 168 2.33 -7.44 -6.69
CA GLY A 168 1.03 -6.80 -6.67
C GLY A 168 1.02 -5.52 -7.49
N TYR A 169 -0.13 -4.86 -7.46
CA TYR A 169 -0.26 -3.52 -7.98
C TYR A 169 -1.29 -2.75 -7.18
N ASN A 170 -1.20 -1.42 -7.22
CA ASN A 170 -2.13 -0.52 -6.56
C ASN A 170 -2.60 0.56 -7.52
N GLN A 171 -3.88 0.86 -7.42
CA GLN A 171 -4.47 2.08 -7.93
C GLN A 171 -5.35 2.69 -6.83
N ALA A 172 -5.27 4.01 -6.67
CA ALA A 172 -6.12 4.76 -5.76
C ALA A 172 -7.15 5.57 -6.56
N LYS A 173 -8.44 5.43 -6.24
CA LYS A 173 -9.52 6.29 -6.74
C LYS A 173 -10.03 7.17 -5.59
N PRO A 174 -9.50 8.38 -5.42
CA PRO A 174 -9.96 9.32 -4.42
C PRO A 174 -11.32 9.94 -4.80
N THR A 175 -12.18 10.19 -3.83
CA THR A 175 -13.47 10.87 -3.98
C THR A 175 -13.67 11.79 -2.78
N PHE A 176 -14.03 13.05 -3.05
CA PHE A 176 -14.28 14.01 -1.99
C PHE A 176 -15.78 14.17 -1.75
N SER A 177 -16.21 14.01 -0.50
CA SER A 177 -17.60 14.24 -0.08
C SER A 177 -17.65 14.81 1.32
N SER A 178 -18.51 15.82 1.56
CA SER A 178 -18.76 16.38 2.90
C SER A 178 -17.50 16.72 3.72
N ALA A 179 -16.49 17.33 3.09
CA ALA A 179 -15.20 17.68 3.69
C ALA A 179 -14.26 16.50 4.04
N MET A 180 -14.60 15.29 3.62
CA MET A 180 -13.79 14.08 3.77
C MET A 180 -13.29 13.59 2.41
N LEU A 181 -12.00 13.24 2.34
CA LEU A 181 -11.41 12.62 1.16
C LEU A 181 -11.38 11.10 1.35
N SER A 182 -12.33 10.39 0.75
CA SER A 182 -12.35 8.93 0.73
C SER A 182 -11.48 8.41 -0.40
N VAL A 183 -10.82 7.29 -0.21
CA VAL A 183 -9.97 6.64 -1.21
C VAL A 183 -10.33 5.17 -1.26
N LYS A 184 -10.78 4.72 -2.44
CA LYS A 184 -10.93 3.30 -2.75
C LYS A 184 -9.66 2.80 -3.41
N GLN A 185 -9.10 1.73 -2.87
CA GLN A 185 -7.94 1.06 -3.46
C GLN A 185 -8.40 -0.04 -4.41
N PHE A 186 -7.67 -0.22 -5.50
CA PHE A 186 -7.84 -1.23 -6.53
C PHE A 186 -6.54 -2.04 -6.64
N GLY A 187 -6.66 -3.29 -7.08
CA GLY A 187 -5.56 -4.26 -7.10
C GLY A 187 -5.46 -5.06 -5.81
N HIS A 188 -4.40 -5.86 -5.73
CA HIS A 188 -4.18 -6.87 -4.70
C HIS A 188 -2.70 -7.25 -4.65
N ALA A 189 -2.32 -7.96 -3.58
CA ALA A 189 -1.00 -8.58 -3.47
C ALA A 189 -1.12 -10.11 -3.47
N LEU A 190 -0.15 -10.77 -4.10
CA LEU A 190 0.05 -12.20 -4.11
C LEU A 190 1.39 -12.50 -3.46
N LEU A 191 1.35 -13.19 -2.32
CA LEU A 191 2.53 -13.68 -1.63
C LEU A 191 2.69 -15.17 -1.91
N LYS A 192 3.86 -15.57 -2.39
CA LYS A 192 4.28 -16.96 -2.53
C LYS A 192 5.42 -17.25 -1.55
N ILE A 193 5.30 -18.37 -0.84
CA ILE A 193 6.27 -18.86 0.14
C ILE A 193 6.62 -20.31 -0.20
N GLY A 194 7.90 -20.58 -0.42
CA GLY A 194 8.36 -21.89 -0.86
C GLY A 194 7.78 -22.25 -2.24
N ASP A 195 7.50 -23.53 -2.43
CA ASP A 195 7.05 -24.03 -3.74
C ASP A 195 5.52 -24.03 -3.88
N PHE A 196 4.76 -24.04 -2.76
CA PHE A 196 3.32 -24.36 -2.75
C PHE A 196 2.42 -23.39 -1.97
N ASN A 197 2.94 -22.63 -1.01
CA ASN A 197 2.10 -21.74 -0.21
C ASN A 197 1.88 -20.42 -0.95
N GLU A 198 0.61 -20.09 -1.20
CA GLU A 198 0.21 -18.87 -1.88
C GLU A 198 -0.88 -18.17 -1.09
N TYR A 199 -0.79 -16.84 -1.02
CA TYR A 199 -1.71 -16.01 -0.26
C TYR A 199 -2.17 -14.82 -1.11
N LEU A 200 -3.47 -14.57 -1.15
CA LEU A 200 -4.07 -13.38 -1.74
C LEU A 200 -4.40 -12.40 -0.64
N LEU A 201 -3.89 -11.16 -0.75
CA LEU A 201 -4.13 -10.08 0.20
C LEU A 201 -4.85 -8.92 -0.49
N THR A 202 -5.95 -8.47 0.12
CA THR A 202 -6.71 -7.31 -0.37
C THR A 202 -6.39 -6.05 0.43
N LEU A 203 -6.52 -4.91 -0.23
CA LEU A 203 -6.17 -3.60 0.31
C LEU A 203 -7.39 -2.98 1.00
N PRO A 204 -7.21 -2.27 2.13
CA PRO A 204 -8.32 -1.61 2.81
C PRO A 204 -8.82 -0.40 2.02
N SER A 205 -10.04 0.03 2.31
CA SER A 205 -10.46 1.39 1.99
C SER A 205 -9.95 2.35 3.06
N LEU A 206 -9.84 3.63 2.73
CA LEU A 206 -9.38 4.64 3.67
C LEU A 206 -10.03 5.98 3.42
N HIS A 207 -9.95 6.86 4.39
CA HIS A 207 -10.28 8.26 4.24
C HIS A 207 -9.24 9.14 4.92
N ILE A 208 -9.11 10.38 4.43
CA ILE A 208 -8.22 11.39 5.01
C ILE A 208 -9.06 12.32 5.88
N GLU A 209 -8.81 12.22 7.18
CA GLU A 209 -9.40 13.06 8.22
C GLU A 209 -8.54 14.30 8.46
N GLY A 210 -9.04 15.24 9.27
CA GLY A 210 -8.22 16.38 9.74
C GLY A 210 -7.93 17.45 8.68
N LEU A 211 -8.54 17.32 7.49
CA LEU A 211 -8.39 18.30 6.40
C LEU A 211 -8.83 19.70 6.83
N ILE A 212 -9.94 19.89 7.55
CA ILE A 212 -10.35 21.24 7.99
C ILE A 212 -9.32 21.88 8.92
N ALA A 213 -8.68 21.07 9.78
CA ALA A 213 -7.70 21.52 10.77
C ALA A 213 -6.27 21.64 10.20
N ALA A 214 -6.08 21.49 8.88
CA ALA A 214 -4.77 21.50 8.22
C ALA A 214 -3.76 20.47 8.79
N SER A 215 -4.27 19.39 9.38
CA SER A 215 -3.48 18.30 9.95
C SER A 215 -4.04 16.97 9.45
N PRO A 216 -3.88 16.68 8.15
CA PRO A 216 -4.42 15.46 7.56
C PRO A 216 -3.78 14.20 8.15
N TYR A 217 -4.58 13.16 8.28
CA TYR A 217 -4.14 11.82 8.65
C TYR A 217 -5.01 10.76 8.01
N VAL A 218 -4.41 9.60 7.74
CA VAL A 218 -5.13 8.43 7.21
C VAL A 218 -5.90 7.74 8.33
N GLU A 219 -7.16 7.40 8.05
CA GLU A 219 -7.95 6.46 8.84
C GLU A 219 -8.42 5.33 7.91
N LEU A 220 -8.12 4.09 8.29
CA LEU A 220 -8.52 2.89 7.54
C LEU A 220 -9.96 2.52 7.88
N ASP A 221 -10.70 2.04 6.89
CA ASP A 221 -12.07 1.55 7.03
C ASP A 221 -12.33 0.31 6.16
N GLY A 222 -13.52 -0.26 6.31
CA GLY A 222 -13.91 -1.47 5.60
C GLY A 222 -13.13 -2.70 6.05
N LYS A 223 -12.91 -3.63 5.11
CA LYS A 223 -12.28 -4.93 5.36
C LYS A 223 -11.09 -5.16 4.43
N SER A 224 -10.07 -5.82 4.95
CA SER A 224 -9.09 -6.57 4.17
C SER A 224 -9.29 -8.07 4.37
N PHE A 225 -8.91 -8.85 3.36
CA PHE A 225 -8.96 -10.30 3.38
C PHE A 225 -7.57 -10.88 3.11
N ILE A 226 -7.27 -12.00 3.76
CA ILE A 226 -6.13 -12.85 3.44
C ILE A 226 -6.66 -14.26 3.19
N GLN A 227 -6.47 -14.77 1.98
CA GLN A 227 -6.84 -16.15 1.60
C GLN A 227 -5.58 -16.96 1.34
N GLY A 228 -5.37 -18.03 2.11
CA GLY A 228 -4.30 -18.99 1.85
C GLY A 228 -4.74 -20.13 0.92
N SER A 229 -3.79 -20.71 0.16
CA SER A 229 -4.04 -21.83 -0.76
C SER A 229 -4.57 -23.10 -0.06
N PHE A 230 -4.32 -23.24 1.24
CA PHE A 230 -4.79 -24.35 2.07
C PHE A 230 -6.13 -24.09 2.78
N GLY A 231 -6.86 -23.05 2.39
CA GLY A 231 -8.22 -22.78 2.89
C GLY A 231 -8.29 -21.69 3.95
N HIS A 232 -7.29 -21.59 4.85
CA HIS A 232 -7.26 -20.61 5.92
C HIS A 232 -7.59 -19.19 5.42
N PHE A 233 -8.49 -18.53 6.15
CA PHE A 233 -9.07 -17.26 5.74
C PHE A 233 -9.08 -16.26 6.89
N ALA A 234 -8.56 -15.06 6.65
CA ALA A 234 -8.57 -13.97 7.61
C ALA A 234 -9.43 -12.82 7.10
N VAL A 235 -10.22 -12.25 8.02
CA VAL A 235 -11.02 -11.04 7.80
C VAL A 235 -10.53 -9.98 8.76
N ILE A 236 -10.01 -8.86 8.24
CA ILE A 236 -9.50 -7.74 9.03
C ILE A 236 -10.46 -6.57 8.88
N ASP A 237 -11.23 -6.28 9.92
CA ASP A 237 -12.07 -5.09 10.01
C ASP A 237 -11.29 -3.92 10.60
N PHE A 238 -11.33 -2.76 9.94
CA PHE A 238 -10.68 -1.53 10.39
C PHE A 238 -11.66 -0.55 11.03
N PHE A 239 -11.22 0.10 12.11
CA PHE A 239 -12.04 1.03 12.87
C PHE A 239 -11.26 2.29 13.24
N GLY A 240 -11.98 3.40 13.13
CA GLY A 240 -11.52 4.74 13.46
C GLY A 240 -11.94 5.25 14.84
N LYS A 241 -11.55 6.50 15.16
CA LYS A 241 -11.95 7.16 16.43
C LYS A 241 -13.47 7.31 16.59
N GLY A 242 -14.23 7.36 15.48
CA GLY A 242 -15.67 7.58 15.48
C GLY A 242 -16.52 6.36 15.89
N TRP A 243 -15.95 5.16 15.97
CA TRP A 243 -16.72 3.93 16.22
C TRP A 243 -16.91 3.65 17.72
N MET A 244 -18.08 3.99 18.28
CA MET A 244 -18.64 3.69 19.62
C MET A 244 -17.79 4.00 20.88
N SER A 245 -16.47 4.21 20.77
CA SER A 245 -15.47 4.59 21.78
C SER A 245 -14.02 4.28 21.32
N GLY A 246 -13.80 3.93 20.05
CA GLY A 246 -12.55 3.38 19.52
C GLY A 246 -11.34 4.34 19.57
N LYS A 247 -10.14 3.77 19.75
CA LYS A 247 -8.88 4.49 19.54
C LYS A 247 -8.60 4.60 18.04
N LYS A 248 -7.79 5.57 17.62
CA LYS A 248 -7.31 5.64 16.22
C LYS A 248 -6.64 4.33 15.82
N ASN A 249 -6.64 4.04 14.53
CA ASN A 249 -5.86 2.96 13.95
C ASN A 249 -6.22 1.59 14.54
N SER A 250 -7.49 1.39 14.92
CA SER A 250 -7.95 0.14 15.54
C SER A 250 -8.29 -0.89 14.46
N PHE A 251 -8.13 -2.17 14.78
CA PHE A 251 -8.59 -3.25 13.93
C PHE A 251 -9.07 -4.45 14.74
N LYS A 252 -9.81 -5.33 14.07
CA LYS A 252 -10.14 -6.67 14.54
C LYS A 252 -9.97 -7.65 13.39
N CYS A 253 -9.03 -8.58 13.52
CA CYS A 253 -8.83 -9.68 12.60
C CYS A 253 -9.44 -10.96 13.18
N LYS A 254 -10.21 -11.69 12.37
CA LYS A 254 -10.71 -13.03 12.69
C LYS A 254 -10.14 -14.04 11.70
N ILE A 255 -9.62 -15.14 12.20
CA ILE A 255 -9.03 -16.22 11.40
C ILE A 255 -9.94 -17.45 11.47
N TYR A 256 -10.20 -18.06 10.31
CA TYR A 256 -11.08 -19.21 10.12
C TYR A 256 -10.33 -20.35 9.39
N ASN A 257 -10.81 -21.59 9.51
CA ASN A 257 -10.25 -22.68 8.68
C ASN A 257 -10.57 -22.47 7.20
N SER A 258 -11.69 -21.83 6.89
CA SER A 258 -12.13 -21.60 5.52
C SER A 258 -12.97 -20.34 5.36
N LYS A 259 -13.13 -19.88 4.11
CA LYS A 259 -14.14 -18.86 3.76
C LYS A 259 -15.57 -19.33 4.07
N SER A 260 -15.86 -20.62 3.95
CA SER A 260 -17.18 -21.18 4.27
C SER A 260 -17.50 -21.05 5.75
N ASP A 261 -16.52 -21.28 6.64
CA ASP A 261 -16.68 -21.11 8.09
C ASP A 261 -17.06 -19.65 8.40
N TYR A 262 -16.41 -18.69 7.74
CA TYR A 262 -16.77 -17.28 7.87
C TYR A 262 -18.21 -16.99 7.40
N ASP A 263 -18.61 -17.54 6.26
CA ASP A 263 -19.96 -17.30 5.70
C ASP A 263 -21.09 -17.91 6.55
N CYS A 264 -20.81 -19.03 7.21
CA CYS A 264 -21.73 -19.69 8.14
C CYS A 264 -21.71 -19.09 9.55
N ASP A 265 -20.96 -18.00 9.79
CA ASP A 265 -20.74 -17.39 11.12
C ASP A 265 -20.25 -18.42 12.15
N GLU A 266 -19.41 -19.36 11.70
CA GLU A 266 -18.75 -20.29 12.59
C GLU A 266 -17.84 -19.54 13.56
N LYS A 267 -17.51 -20.19 14.68
CA LYS A 267 -16.59 -19.61 15.65
C LYS A 267 -15.18 -19.51 15.02
N PRO A 268 -14.52 -18.33 15.04
CA PRO A 268 -13.17 -18.20 14.51
C PRO A 268 -12.16 -19.01 15.34
N LEU A 269 -11.05 -19.43 14.71
CA LEU A 269 -9.91 -20.03 15.41
C LEU A 269 -9.27 -19.00 16.35
N PHE A 270 -8.98 -17.82 15.79
CA PHE A 270 -8.33 -16.72 16.49
C PHE A 270 -9.03 -15.40 16.24
N VAL A 271 -8.95 -14.53 17.24
CA VAL A 271 -9.31 -13.13 17.13
C VAL A 271 -8.13 -12.30 17.58
N ILE A 272 -7.66 -11.43 16.69
CA ILE A 272 -6.60 -10.47 16.93
C ILE A 272 -7.23 -9.09 16.97
N SER A 273 -6.95 -8.29 17.98
CA SER A 273 -7.48 -6.93 18.06
C SER A 273 -6.55 -5.98 18.80
N GLY A 274 -6.65 -4.70 18.46
CA GLY A 274 -5.82 -3.65 19.02
C GLY A 274 -5.62 -2.53 18.03
N GLN A 275 -4.44 -1.90 18.07
CA GLN A 275 -4.07 -0.83 17.14
C GLN A 275 -2.98 -1.31 16.18
N TRP A 276 -3.19 -1.20 14.87
CA TRP A 276 -2.20 -1.64 13.87
C TRP A 276 -0.94 -0.77 13.87
N SER A 277 -1.06 0.47 14.36
CA SER A 277 0.08 1.38 14.60
C SER A 277 0.62 1.31 16.04
N GLY A 278 0.28 0.28 16.80
CA GLY A 278 0.62 0.15 18.21
C GLY A 278 0.59 -1.31 18.65
N ILE A 279 -0.03 -1.58 19.81
CA ILE A 279 -0.10 -2.93 20.38
C ILE A 279 -1.41 -3.61 19.96
N SER A 280 -1.29 -4.89 19.62
CA SER A 280 -2.40 -5.79 19.38
C SER A 280 -2.22 -7.10 20.15
N THR A 281 -3.33 -7.72 20.49
CA THR A 281 -3.40 -8.98 21.24
C THR A 281 -4.18 -10.03 20.46
N ILE A 282 -3.82 -11.30 20.64
CA ILE A 282 -4.47 -12.48 20.08
C ILE A 282 -5.10 -13.31 21.22
N TYR A 283 -6.25 -13.91 20.94
CA TYR A 283 -6.91 -14.90 21.78
C TYR A 283 -7.74 -15.85 20.90
N THR A 284 -8.17 -17.00 21.44
CA THR A 284 -8.98 -17.97 20.67
C THR A 284 -10.42 -17.49 20.50
N GLY A 285 -11.14 -18.00 19.50
CA GLY A 285 -12.56 -17.65 19.34
C GLY A 285 -13.44 -18.00 20.54
N ASP A 286 -13.07 -19.01 21.33
CA ASP A 286 -13.77 -19.36 22.58
C ASP A 286 -13.74 -18.23 23.60
N ASP A 287 -12.66 -17.44 23.59
CA ASP A 287 -12.44 -16.34 24.51
C ASP A 287 -12.99 -15.01 24.00
N GLU A 288 -13.56 -14.93 22.79
CA GLU A 288 -14.01 -13.66 22.18
C GLU A 288 -15.03 -12.90 23.03
N LYS A 289 -16.04 -13.60 23.55
CA LYS A 289 -17.10 -12.96 24.34
C LYS A 289 -16.61 -12.42 25.69
N LYS A 290 -15.61 -13.09 26.28
CA LYS A 290 -15.11 -12.77 27.63
C LYS A 290 -13.78 -12.01 27.59
N LYS A 291 -13.16 -11.85 26.41
CA LYS A 291 -11.80 -11.34 26.19
C LYS A 291 -10.80 -11.91 27.19
N LYS A 292 -10.88 -13.21 27.42
CA LYS A 292 -10.04 -13.91 28.40
C LYS A 292 -8.69 -14.23 27.79
N ASN A 293 -7.67 -14.25 28.64
CA ASN A 293 -6.30 -14.65 28.31
C ASN A 293 -5.71 -14.00 27.04
N PRO A 294 -5.87 -12.68 26.81
CA PRO A 294 -5.24 -12.04 25.67
C PRO A 294 -3.72 -12.14 25.79
N GLN A 295 -3.08 -12.67 24.76
CA GLN A 295 -1.64 -12.69 24.63
C GLN A 295 -1.23 -11.63 23.62
N GLU A 296 -0.03 -11.09 23.75
CA GLU A 296 0.45 -10.11 22.78
C GLU A 296 0.64 -10.76 21.40
N PHE A 297 0.17 -10.08 20.35
CA PHE A 297 0.34 -10.51 18.96
C PHE A 297 1.48 -9.74 18.28
N TYR A 298 1.38 -8.41 18.31
CA TYR A 298 2.33 -7.50 17.68
C TYR A 298 2.34 -6.13 18.36
N ASP A 299 3.52 -5.52 18.44
CA ASP A 299 3.76 -4.18 18.95
C ASP A 299 4.60 -3.39 17.94
N ALA A 300 3.94 -2.51 17.20
CA ALA A 300 4.54 -1.71 16.13
C ALA A 300 5.51 -0.62 16.62
N SER A 301 5.76 -0.54 17.94
CA SER A 301 6.74 0.37 18.53
C SER A 301 8.07 -0.30 18.87
N ARG A 302 8.13 -1.64 18.88
CA ARG A 302 9.31 -2.38 19.34
C ARG A 302 10.47 -2.38 18.35
N ILE A 303 10.17 -2.68 17.10
CA ILE A 303 11.17 -2.77 16.04
C ILE A 303 10.91 -1.59 15.10
N PRO A 304 11.90 -0.71 14.86
CA PRO A 304 11.76 0.35 13.88
C PRO A 304 11.74 -0.23 12.46
N ALA A 305 11.08 0.46 11.54
CA ALA A 305 11.11 0.15 10.12
C ALA A 305 12.54 0.20 9.57
N GLU A 306 12.93 -0.82 8.81
CA GLU A 306 14.19 -0.90 8.09
C GLU A 306 14.05 -0.24 6.72
N GLN A 307 14.88 0.78 6.48
CA GLN A 307 14.87 1.54 5.23
C GLN A 307 15.48 0.71 4.09
N LEU A 308 14.84 0.76 2.91
CA LEU A 308 15.38 0.15 1.71
C LEU A 308 16.73 0.80 1.34
N GLN A 309 17.73 -0.02 1.04
CA GLN A 309 18.99 0.48 0.48
C GLN A 309 18.76 0.80 -1.00
N VAL A 310 18.95 2.06 -1.36
CA VAL A 310 18.80 2.58 -2.72
C VAL A 310 20.14 3.19 -3.11
N LYS A 311 20.62 2.89 -4.32
CA LYS A 311 21.89 3.43 -4.83
C LYS A 311 21.91 4.97 -4.89
N PRO A 312 23.10 5.61 -4.85
CA PRO A 312 23.25 7.06 -4.91
C PRO A 312 22.55 7.68 -6.12
N ILE A 313 22.02 8.90 -5.98
CA ILE A 313 21.28 9.60 -7.05
C ILE A 313 22.12 9.75 -8.32
N GLU A 314 23.44 9.90 -8.17
CA GLU A 314 24.39 10.06 -9.25
C GLU A 314 24.49 8.81 -10.13
N GLU A 315 24.24 7.63 -9.55
CA GLU A 315 24.29 6.31 -10.20
C GLU A 315 22.91 5.85 -10.72
N GLN A 316 21.85 6.56 -10.34
CA GLN A 316 20.49 6.28 -10.83
C GLN A 316 20.30 6.72 -12.29
N THR A 317 19.41 6.05 -13.02
CA THR A 317 18.97 6.45 -14.36
C THR A 317 17.90 7.55 -14.32
N GLU A 318 17.58 8.16 -15.46
CA GLU A 318 16.55 9.20 -15.55
C GLU A 318 15.12 8.71 -15.23
N PHE A 319 14.88 7.40 -15.27
CA PHE A 319 13.60 6.79 -14.92
C PHE A 319 13.48 6.47 -13.43
N GLU A 320 14.60 6.47 -12.68
CA GLU A 320 14.59 6.17 -11.26
C GLU A 320 14.09 7.36 -10.43
N SER A 321 13.09 7.09 -9.60
CA SER A 321 12.23 8.09 -8.96
C SER A 321 13.00 9.23 -8.29
N ARG A 322 13.99 8.91 -7.45
CA ARG A 322 14.72 9.94 -6.68
C ARG A 322 15.58 10.84 -7.57
N ARG A 323 16.14 10.32 -8.66
CA ARG A 323 16.86 11.13 -9.65
C ARG A 323 15.92 11.96 -10.49
N ALA A 324 14.85 11.36 -11.00
CA ALA A 324 13.87 12.06 -11.82
C ALA A 324 13.26 13.25 -11.06
N TRP A 325 12.87 13.03 -9.80
CA TRP A 325 12.20 14.03 -8.98
C TRP A 325 13.15 14.91 -8.16
N LYS A 326 14.48 14.80 -8.29
CA LYS A 326 15.45 15.45 -7.40
C LYS A 326 15.24 16.97 -7.25
N ASP A 327 14.96 17.66 -8.36
CA ASP A 327 14.85 19.12 -8.39
C ASP A 327 13.51 19.58 -7.79
N VAL A 328 12.44 18.82 -8.07
CA VAL A 328 11.10 19.04 -7.49
C VAL A 328 11.15 18.78 -5.98
N ALA A 329 11.79 17.69 -5.55
CA ALA A 329 11.96 17.32 -4.15
C ALA A 329 12.76 18.38 -3.37
N ALA A 330 13.83 18.93 -3.97
CA ALA A 330 14.59 20.04 -3.39
C ALA A 330 13.72 21.30 -3.25
N ALA A 331 12.97 21.67 -4.29
CA ALA A 331 12.07 22.82 -4.26
C ALA A 331 10.95 22.67 -3.21
N ILE A 332 10.40 21.46 -3.03
CA ILE A 332 9.41 21.15 -1.99
C ILE A 332 10.01 21.35 -0.59
N LYS A 333 11.24 20.88 -0.36
CA LYS A 333 11.94 21.05 0.93
C LYS A 333 12.25 22.52 1.23
N GLU A 334 12.57 23.32 0.22
CA GLU A 334 12.78 24.76 0.34
C GLU A 334 11.47 25.54 0.57
N GLY A 335 10.31 24.95 0.22
CA GLY A 335 9.00 25.61 0.31
C GLY A 335 8.78 26.68 -0.75
N ASP A 336 9.60 26.72 -1.81
CA ASP A 336 9.52 27.71 -2.89
C ASP A 336 8.45 27.30 -3.91
N PHE A 337 7.27 27.91 -3.81
CA PHE A 337 6.13 27.64 -4.70
C PHE A 337 6.47 27.83 -6.19
N ASN A 338 7.24 28.85 -6.54
CA ASN A 338 7.56 29.16 -7.93
C ASN A 338 8.52 28.11 -8.49
N LYS A 339 9.55 27.76 -7.71
CA LYS A 339 10.53 26.74 -8.10
C LYS A 339 9.90 25.35 -8.20
N ILE A 340 8.95 25.01 -7.31
CA ILE A 340 8.18 23.76 -7.40
C ILE A 340 7.42 23.71 -8.73
N HIS A 341 6.72 24.80 -9.09
CA HIS A 341 5.97 24.83 -10.35
C HIS A 341 6.89 24.71 -11.57
N GLN A 342 7.99 25.48 -11.61
CA GLN A 342 8.94 25.47 -12.72
C GLN A 342 9.59 24.09 -12.92
N THR A 343 10.14 23.50 -11.85
CA THR A 343 10.81 22.19 -11.91
C THR A 343 9.84 21.08 -12.30
N LYS A 344 8.60 21.14 -11.79
CA LYS A 344 7.55 20.19 -12.17
C LYS A 344 7.15 20.32 -13.63
N THR A 345 7.01 21.55 -14.15
CA THR A 345 6.70 21.79 -15.57
C THR A 345 7.78 21.23 -16.48
N VAL A 346 9.07 21.43 -16.15
CA VAL A 346 10.19 20.87 -16.92
C VAL A 346 10.10 19.34 -17.02
N LEU A 347 9.84 18.67 -15.90
CA LEU A 347 9.68 17.21 -15.87
C LEU A 347 8.47 16.75 -16.68
N GLU A 348 7.30 17.37 -16.47
CA GLU A 348 6.06 17.04 -17.18
C GLU A 348 6.17 17.28 -18.70
N GLU A 349 6.86 18.33 -19.14
CA GLU A 349 7.10 18.63 -20.56
C GLU A 349 8.08 17.65 -21.21
N ALA A 350 9.15 17.26 -20.51
CA ALA A 350 10.07 16.24 -20.96
C ALA A 350 9.34 14.91 -21.18
N GLN A 351 8.52 14.50 -20.22
CA GLN A 351 7.69 13.30 -20.33
C GLN A 351 6.68 13.41 -21.47
N ARG A 352 5.98 14.55 -21.61
CA ARG A 352 5.04 14.76 -22.73
C ARG A 352 5.73 14.68 -24.10
N THR A 353 6.96 15.16 -24.19
CA THR A 353 7.76 15.09 -25.42
C THR A 353 8.15 13.66 -25.75
N LEU A 354 8.59 12.88 -24.76
CA LEU A 354 8.89 11.46 -24.93
C LEU A 354 7.67 10.69 -25.47
N ARG A 355 6.48 10.91 -24.89
CA ARG A 355 5.24 10.26 -25.35
C ARG A 355 4.85 10.65 -26.77
N LYS A 356 5.01 11.92 -27.13
CA LYS A 356 4.76 12.38 -28.51
C LYS A 356 5.68 11.70 -29.51
N ASN A 357 6.95 11.51 -29.17
CA ASN A 357 7.91 10.83 -30.04
C ASN A 357 7.60 9.33 -30.20
N GLU A 358 7.18 8.67 -29.11
CA GLU A 358 6.71 7.28 -29.14
C GLU A 358 5.49 7.12 -30.06
N ASP A 359 4.46 7.95 -29.88
CA ASP A 359 3.26 7.98 -30.72
C ASP A 359 3.60 8.23 -32.20
N GLU A 360 4.48 9.20 -32.49
CA GLU A 360 4.92 9.51 -33.86
C GLU A 360 5.73 8.36 -34.50
N SER A 361 6.43 7.57 -33.69
CA SER A 361 7.17 6.39 -34.13
C SER A 361 6.32 5.12 -34.25
N GLY A 362 5.05 5.18 -33.82
CA GLY A 362 4.14 4.02 -33.77
C GLY A 362 4.46 3.01 -32.68
N ASN A 363 5.31 3.36 -31.71
CA ASN A 363 5.67 2.51 -30.58
C ASN A 363 4.82 2.89 -29.36
N SER A 364 4.16 1.93 -28.73
CA SER A 364 3.54 2.12 -27.42
C SER A 364 4.59 1.93 -26.32
N TRP A 365 4.43 2.62 -25.19
CA TRP A 365 5.24 2.34 -24.00
C TRP A 365 5.13 0.87 -23.61
N GLU A 366 6.27 0.18 -23.57
CA GLU A 366 6.37 -1.17 -23.04
C GLU A 366 6.75 -1.10 -21.56
N THR A 367 5.99 -1.77 -20.72
CA THR A 367 6.29 -1.90 -19.30
C THR A 367 7.52 -2.78 -19.06
N ARG A 368 8.38 -2.32 -18.16
CA ARG A 368 9.74 -2.80 -17.98
C ARG A 368 9.79 -4.19 -17.35
N TRP A 369 9.02 -4.43 -16.29
CA TRP A 369 9.03 -5.74 -15.58
C TRP A 369 7.66 -6.37 -15.33
N PHE A 370 6.59 -5.72 -15.78
CA PHE A 370 5.23 -6.19 -15.52
C PHE A 370 4.45 -6.37 -16.81
N ASP A 371 3.61 -7.40 -16.85
CA ASP A 371 2.70 -7.66 -17.97
C ASP A 371 1.24 -7.55 -17.50
N LEU A 372 0.39 -7.03 -18.37
CA LEU A 372 -1.04 -6.92 -18.15
C LEU A 372 -1.73 -8.21 -18.62
N ILE A 373 -2.16 -9.05 -17.68
CA ILE A 373 -2.67 -10.40 -17.98
C ILE A 373 -4.21 -10.42 -17.87
N PRO A 374 -4.94 -10.88 -18.90
CA PRO A 374 -6.39 -11.03 -18.83
C PRO A 374 -6.80 -12.17 -17.87
N VAL A 375 -7.96 -11.99 -17.24
CA VAL A 375 -8.67 -13.05 -16.52
C VAL A 375 -9.36 -13.94 -17.56
N ASP A 376 -8.74 -15.06 -17.88
CA ASP A 376 -9.25 -16.06 -18.84
C ASP A 376 -9.35 -17.43 -18.17
N GLU A 377 -10.45 -18.16 -18.41
CA GLU A 377 -10.73 -19.49 -17.87
C GLU A 377 -9.65 -20.53 -18.27
N ASP A 378 -8.99 -20.33 -19.41
CA ASP A 378 -7.94 -21.22 -19.91
C ASP A 378 -6.62 -21.11 -19.11
N ASN A 379 -6.44 -20.03 -18.34
CA ASN A 379 -5.17 -19.72 -17.70
C ASN A 379 -5.26 -19.61 -16.18
N ARG A 380 -5.62 -20.72 -15.49
CA ARG A 380 -5.86 -20.82 -14.02
C ARG A 380 -4.68 -20.35 -13.13
N SER A 381 -4.46 -19.05 -13.10
CA SER A 381 -3.46 -18.37 -12.27
C SER A 381 -3.78 -18.53 -10.79
N SER A 382 -2.75 -18.40 -9.95
CA SER A 382 -2.87 -18.40 -8.48
C SER A 382 -3.91 -17.40 -7.99
N PHE A 383 -4.00 -16.23 -8.62
CA PHE A 383 -5.03 -15.23 -8.32
C PHE A 383 -6.45 -15.78 -8.49
N MET A 384 -6.77 -16.37 -9.65
CA MET A 384 -8.13 -16.87 -9.90
C MET A 384 -8.53 -17.95 -8.90
N LYS A 385 -7.61 -18.86 -8.56
CA LYS A 385 -7.85 -19.93 -7.58
C LYS A 385 -8.16 -19.35 -6.20
N LEU A 386 -7.32 -18.43 -5.72
CA LEU A 386 -7.46 -17.83 -4.39
C LEU A 386 -8.66 -16.87 -4.31
N ALA A 387 -8.89 -16.05 -5.34
CA ALA A 387 -10.05 -15.16 -5.39
C ALA A 387 -11.36 -15.95 -5.43
N THR A 388 -11.43 -17.04 -6.21
CA THR A 388 -12.60 -17.93 -6.21
C THR A 388 -12.83 -18.58 -4.84
N LEU A 389 -11.76 -19.07 -4.21
CA LEU A 389 -11.83 -19.66 -2.86
C LEU A 389 -12.33 -18.65 -1.82
N ALA A 390 -11.92 -17.39 -1.95
CA ALA A 390 -12.35 -16.26 -1.12
C ALA A 390 -13.69 -15.64 -1.56
N GLN A 391 -14.31 -16.12 -2.65
CA GLN A 391 -15.50 -15.52 -3.28
C GLN A 391 -15.34 -14.02 -3.60
N LEU A 392 -14.12 -13.62 -3.98
CA LEU A 392 -13.80 -12.26 -4.38
C LEU A 392 -14.00 -12.09 -5.89
N SER A 393 -14.36 -10.87 -6.27
CA SER A 393 -14.48 -10.47 -7.68
C SER A 393 -13.15 -10.64 -8.41
N LEU A 394 -13.22 -11.11 -9.65
CA LEU A 394 -12.09 -11.15 -10.58
C LEU A 394 -12.00 -9.89 -11.44
N GLU A 395 -12.90 -8.92 -11.24
CA GLU A 395 -13.05 -7.75 -12.08
C GLU A 395 -12.17 -6.56 -11.61
N ASP A 396 -12.03 -5.52 -12.44
CA ASP A 396 -11.35 -4.27 -12.03
C ASP A 396 -12.25 -3.42 -11.11
N VAL A 397 -12.44 -3.92 -9.89
CA VAL A 397 -13.30 -3.35 -8.85
C VAL A 397 -12.49 -3.00 -7.61
N PRO A 398 -13.04 -2.23 -6.65
CA PRO A 398 -12.33 -1.96 -5.40
C PRO A 398 -11.86 -3.25 -4.72
N SER A 399 -10.65 -3.22 -4.18
CA SER A 399 -10.01 -4.37 -3.55
C SER A 399 -10.90 -4.98 -2.47
N GLY A 400 -11.01 -6.31 -2.44
CA GLY A 400 -11.87 -7.03 -1.48
C GLY A 400 -13.36 -7.03 -1.80
N THR A 401 -13.78 -6.57 -2.98
CA THR A 401 -15.19 -6.68 -3.40
C THR A 401 -15.60 -8.15 -3.55
N ILE A 402 -16.71 -8.53 -2.92
CA ILE A 402 -17.30 -9.87 -3.03
C ILE A 402 -17.93 -10.06 -4.41
N ALA A 403 -17.68 -11.21 -5.04
CA ALA A 403 -18.26 -11.57 -6.33
C ALA A 403 -19.79 -11.70 -6.25
N GLY A 404 -20.49 -11.23 -7.28
CA GLY A 404 -21.96 -11.17 -7.35
C GLY A 404 -22.60 -10.13 -6.43
N SER A 405 -21.82 -9.31 -5.73
CA SER A 405 -22.36 -8.32 -4.80
C SER A 405 -22.93 -7.10 -5.52
N LYS A 406 -23.82 -6.37 -4.84
CA LYS A 406 -24.32 -5.07 -5.34
C LYS A 406 -23.20 -4.03 -5.51
N ASP A 407 -22.08 -4.20 -4.81
CA ASP A 407 -20.95 -3.29 -4.94
C ASP A 407 -20.15 -3.59 -6.21
N GLU A 408 -19.97 -4.87 -6.57
CA GLU A 408 -19.36 -5.26 -7.84
C GLU A 408 -20.15 -4.70 -9.03
N ALA A 409 -21.48 -4.86 -9.04
CA ALA A 409 -22.35 -4.38 -10.12
C ALA A 409 -22.25 -2.87 -10.42
N LYS A 410 -21.73 -2.06 -9.48
CA LYS A 410 -21.51 -0.61 -9.69
C LYS A 410 -20.28 -0.29 -10.55
N TRP A 411 -19.39 -1.25 -10.73
CA TRP A 411 -18.09 -1.07 -11.36
C TRP A 411 -17.91 -1.86 -12.65
N LEU A 412 -18.74 -2.88 -12.88
CA LEU A 412 -18.75 -3.63 -14.12
C LEU A 412 -18.97 -2.68 -15.31
N LYS A 413 -18.14 -2.85 -16.34
CA LYS A 413 -18.29 -2.22 -17.64
C LYS A 413 -18.64 -3.31 -18.64
N ASP A 414 -19.50 -3.00 -19.60
CA ASP A 414 -19.89 -3.97 -20.63
C ASP A 414 -18.67 -4.38 -21.50
N ASP A 415 -18.60 -5.67 -21.85
CA ASP A 415 -17.78 -6.27 -22.91
C ASP A 415 -16.22 -6.24 -22.79
N ALA A 416 -15.65 -6.01 -21.60
CA ALA A 416 -14.19 -6.11 -21.41
C ALA A 416 -13.81 -7.19 -20.37
N PHE A 417 -12.93 -8.13 -20.76
CA PHE A 417 -12.30 -9.02 -19.80
C PHE A 417 -11.43 -8.21 -18.83
N ALA A 418 -11.57 -8.47 -17.53
CA ALA A 418 -10.69 -7.89 -16.54
C ALA A 418 -9.23 -8.25 -16.81
N GLN A 419 -8.33 -7.31 -16.53
CA GLN A 419 -6.90 -7.53 -16.68
C GLN A 419 -6.18 -7.07 -15.41
N HIS A 420 -5.12 -7.80 -15.05
CA HIS A 420 -4.33 -7.48 -13.87
C HIS A 420 -2.84 -7.54 -14.16
N TRP A 421 -2.10 -6.59 -13.59
CA TRP A 421 -0.64 -6.54 -13.68
C TRP A 421 0.01 -7.70 -12.94
N ARG A 422 0.98 -8.35 -13.57
CA ARG A 422 1.76 -9.47 -13.02
C ARG A 422 3.24 -9.22 -13.24
N PHE A 423 4.05 -9.59 -12.25
CA PHE A 423 5.49 -9.51 -12.36
C PHE A 423 6.00 -10.57 -13.35
N ASN A 424 6.83 -10.13 -14.29
CA ASN A 424 7.56 -10.99 -15.21
C ASN A 424 9.02 -11.06 -14.77
N ARG A 425 9.38 -12.15 -14.07
CA ARG A 425 10.74 -12.37 -13.57
C ARG A 425 11.78 -12.39 -14.68
N GLN A 426 11.44 -12.94 -15.86
CA GLN A 426 12.38 -13.01 -16.98
C GLN A 426 12.75 -11.61 -17.49
N LYS A 427 11.79 -10.68 -17.54
CA LYS A 427 12.08 -9.27 -17.88
C LYS A 427 13.06 -8.61 -16.91
N TRP A 428 13.00 -8.95 -15.62
CA TRP A 428 13.99 -8.49 -14.64
C TRP A 428 15.34 -9.21 -14.79
N ASP A 429 15.36 -10.52 -15.01
CA ASP A 429 16.60 -11.27 -15.20
C ASP A 429 17.35 -10.84 -16.48
N ASP A 430 16.62 -10.35 -17.49
CA ASP A 430 17.16 -9.81 -18.75
C ASP A 430 17.41 -8.28 -18.71
N GLU A 431 17.17 -7.62 -17.57
CA GLU A 431 17.35 -6.18 -17.38
C GLU A 431 18.82 -5.76 -17.53
N LYS A 432 19.06 -4.66 -18.26
CA LYS A 432 20.40 -4.17 -18.60
C LYS A 432 20.67 -2.74 -18.14
N ASP A 433 19.64 -1.92 -18.00
CA ASP A 433 19.77 -0.50 -17.69
C ASP A 433 19.66 -0.22 -16.19
N ILE A 434 18.78 -0.96 -15.49
CA ILE A 434 18.47 -0.73 -14.07
C ILE A 434 19.19 -1.75 -13.19
N THR A 435 20.03 -1.24 -12.28
CA THR A 435 20.77 -2.02 -11.28
C THR A 435 20.31 -1.67 -9.85
N LEU A 436 20.65 -2.54 -8.88
CA LEU A 436 20.33 -2.37 -7.45
C LEU A 436 21.41 -1.63 -6.66
#